data_AF-A0A2V7PWV0-F1
#
_entry.id   AF-A0A2V7PWV0-F1
#
_cell.length_a   1.000
_cell.length_b   1.000
_cell.length_c   1.000
_cell.angle_alpha   90.00
_cell.angle_beta   90.00
_cell.angle_gamma   90.00
#
_symmetry.space_group_name_H-M   'P 1'
#
loop_
_entity.id
_entity.type
_entity.pdbx_description
1 polymer ?
#
loop_
_entity_poly.entity_id
_entity_poly.type
_entity_poly.pdbx_seq_one_letter_code
_entity_poly.pdbx_strand_id
1 'polypeptide(L)'
;MRQAYVEKWHLENDPKLGQAAMSETISFSGPDFDDVRPHLWTFFEAVRTRKPVVEDVVFGHNAALACHMANESYFRKGTVSWDDASKTISG
;
A
#
# COMPACT_ATOMS: atom_id res chain seq x y z
N MET A 1 22.92 -33.70 15.06
CA MET A 1 21.44 -33.68 15.19
C MET A 1 20.79 -32.46 14.55
N ARG A 2 21.17 -31.21 14.88
CA ARG A 2 20.54 -30.00 14.32
C ARG A 2 20.58 -29.92 12.79
N GLN A 3 21.69 -30.30 12.16
CA GLN A 3 21.86 -30.20 10.71
C GLN A 3 20.86 -31.06 9.93
N ALA A 4 20.75 -32.35 10.29
CA ALA A 4 19.80 -33.27 9.68
C ALA A 4 18.34 -32.85 9.90
N TYR A 5 18.03 -32.24 11.05
CA TYR A 5 16.70 -31.67 11.30
C TYR A 5 16.42 -30.48 10.36
N VAL A 6 17.38 -29.56 10.21
CA VAL A 6 17.25 -28.38 9.35
C VAL A 6 17.10 -28.81 7.89
N GLU A 7 17.91 -29.76 7.41
CA GLU A 7 17.80 -30.31 6.06
C GLU A 7 16.43 -30.95 5.80
N LYS A 8 15.94 -31.75 6.74
CA LYS A 8 14.62 -32.37 6.63
C LYS A 8 13.51 -31.32 6.62
N TRP A 9 13.61 -30.31 7.49
CA TRP A 9 12.63 -29.23 7.55
C TRP A 9 12.57 -28.45 6.24
N HIS A 10 13.71 -28.09 5.65
CA HIS A 10 13.74 -27.42 4.33
C HIS A 10 13.15 -28.30 3.23
N LEU A 11 13.45 -29.59 3.21
CA LEU A 11 12.90 -30.52 2.22
C LEU A 11 11.36 -30.61 2.28
N GLU A 12 10.79 -30.51 3.48
CA GLU A 12 9.35 -30.63 3.73
C GLU A 12 8.60 -29.30 3.59
N ASN A 13 9.25 -28.16 3.86
CA ASN A 13 8.59 -26.87 4.05
C ASN A 13 8.99 -25.79 3.03
N ASP A 14 10.13 -25.91 2.36
CA ASP A 14 10.51 -24.91 1.38
C ASP A 14 9.51 -24.92 0.20
N PRO A 15 9.04 -23.74 -0.25
CA PRO A 15 8.13 -23.66 -1.36
C PRO A 15 8.81 -24.22 -2.62
N LYS A 16 8.17 -25.21 -3.25
CA LYS A 16 8.65 -25.77 -4.52
C LYS A 16 8.62 -24.69 -5.59
N LEU A 17 9.82 -24.31 -6.06
CA LEU A 17 10.01 -23.34 -7.13
C LEU A 17 9.10 -23.69 -8.33
N GLY A 18 8.28 -22.73 -8.75
CA GLY A 18 7.40 -22.88 -9.92
C GLY A 18 6.05 -23.58 -9.68
N GLN A 19 5.73 -24.02 -8.45
CA GLN A 19 4.41 -24.61 -8.14
C GLN A 19 3.42 -23.65 -7.45
N ALA A 20 3.88 -22.45 -7.06
CA ALA A 20 2.96 -21.43 -6.59
C ALA A 20 2.11 -20.97 -7.78
N ALA A 21 0.83 -21.31 -7.78
CA ALA A 21 -0.13 -20.71 -8.70
C ALA A 21 -0.11 -19.20 -8.45
N MET A 22 0.54 -18.46 -9.34
CA MET A 22 0.42 -17.02 -9.34
C MET A 22 -1.04 -16.70 -9.65
N SER A 23 -1.72 -16.00 -8.74
CA SER A 23 -3.03 -15.45 -9.05
C SER A 23 -2.91 -14.62 -10.32
N GLU A 24 -3.83 -14.80 -11.27
CA GLU A 24 -3.90 -13.94 -12.45
C GLU A 24 -3.92 -12.48 -11.99
N THR A 25 -2.85 -11.77 -12.33
CA THR A 25 -2.72 -10.36 -12.00
C THR A 25 -3.21 -9.58 -13.21
N ILE A 26 -4.28 -8.82 -13.03
CA ILE A 26 -4.75 -7.91 -14.05
C ILE A 26 -4.05 -6.57 -13.82
N SER A 27 -3.18 -6.19 -14.76
CA SER A 27 -2.57 -4.85 -14.76
C SER A 27 -3.34 -3.95 -15.70
N PHE A 28 -3.68 -2.76 -15.21
CA PHE A 28 -4.26 -1.68 -16.02
C PHE A 28 -3.21 -0.57 -16.18
N SER A 29 -3.02 -0.11 -17.41
CA SER A 29 -2.12 1.00 -17.72
C SER A 29 -2.92 2.08 -18.43
N GLY A 30 -2.81 3.32 -17.96
CA GLY A 30 -3.38 4.48 -18.65
C GLY A 30 -2.56 4.86 -19.90
N PRO A 31 -3.13 5.61 -20.84
CA PRO A 31 -2.43 6.06 -22.05
C PRO A 31 -1.33 7.10 -21.77
N ASP A 32 -1.36 7.78 -20.62
CA ASP A 32 -0.45 8.89 -20.32
C ASP A 32 0.19 8.79 -18.93
N PHE A 33 1.45 9.25 -18.90
CA PHE A 33 2.38 9.44 -17.78
C PHE A 33 2.65 8.21 -16.89
N ASP A 34 3.85 7.64 -17.04
CA ASP A 34 4.46 6.73 -16.07
C ASP A 34 4.84 7.53 -14.82
N ASP A 35 3.93 7.56 -13.85
CA ASP A 35 4.09 8.26 -12.58
C ASP A 35 5.11 7.58 -11.65
N VAL A 36 5.34 6.29 -11.82
CA VAL A 36 6.23 5.49 -10.97
C VAL A 36 7.64 6.08 -10.94
N ARG A 37 8.20 6.43 -12.12
CA ARG A 37 9.55 7.00 -12.20
C ARG A 37 9.70 8.31 -11.42
N PRO A 38 8.85 9.34 -11.62
CA PRO A 38 8.85 10.56 -10.81
C PRO A 38 8.69 10.33 -9.30
N HIS A 39 7.80 9.40 -8.89
CA HIS A 39 7.60 9.10 -7.46
C HIS A 39 8.87 8.48 -6.85
N LEU A 40 9.48 7.51 -7.53
CA LEU A 40 10.73 6.90 -7.10
C LEU A 40 11.88 7.90 -7.05
N TRP A 41 11.99 8.78 -8.06
CA TRP A 41 12.98 9.85 -8.06
C TRP A 41 12.85 10.76 -6.83
N THR A 42 11.63 11.22 -6.54
CA THR A 42 11.34 12.09 -5.39
C THR A 42 11.71 11.41 -4.07
N PHE A 43 11.38 10.12 -3.92
CA PHE A 43 11.74 9.33 -2.75
C PHE A 43 13.27 9.23 -2.59
N PHE A 44 14.00 8.81 -3.62
CA PHE A 44 15.45 8.66 -3.54
C PHE A 44 16.17 9.99 -3.29
N GLU A 45 15.70 11.09 -3.88
CA GLU A 45 16.23 12.43 -3.63
C GLU A 45 16.02 12.86 -2.18
N ALA A 46 14.84 12.62 -1.60
CA ALA A 46 14.57 12.90 -0.19
C ALA A 46 15.50 12.11 0.74
N VAL A 47 15.67 10.81 0.48
CA VAL A 47 16.60 9.94 1.23
C VAL A 47 18.03 10.44 1.14
N ARG A 48 18.51 10.74 -0.08
CA ARG A 48 19.88 11.20 -0.35
C ARG A 48 20.19 12.52 0.35
N THR A 49 19.24 13.45 0.32
CA THR A 49 19.42 14.81 0.84
C THR A 49 18.99 14.98 2.29
N ARG A 50 18.32 13.98 2.88
CA ARG A 50 17.63 14.06 4.18
C ARG A 50 16.64 15.22 4.26
N LYS A 51 16.04 15.59 3.13
CA LYS A 51 14.96 16.57 3.09
C LYS A 51 13.61 15.87 3.26
N PRO A 52 12.59 16.57 3.77
CA PRO A 52 11.23 16.03 3.84
C PRO A 52 10.74 15.57 2.46
N VAL A 53 9.95 14.48 2.45
CA VAL A 53 9.20 14.04 1.26
C VAL A 53 8.00 14.95 1.01
N VAL A 54 7.54 15.02 -0.24
CA VAL A 54 6.33 15.78 -0.62
C VAL A 54 5.08 15.10 -0.06
N GLU A 55 5.03 13.77 -0.15
CA GLU A 55 3.93 12.94 0.34
C GLU A 55 4.35 12.26 1.64
N ASP A 56 4.13 12.93 2.77
CA ASP A 56 4.49 12.42 4.08
C ASP A 56 3.35 11.61 4.74
N VAL A 57 3.54 11.24 6.01
CA VAL A 57 2.55 10.47 6.77
C VAL A 57 1.21 11.20 6.93
N VAL A 58 1.22 12.54 7.00
CA VAL A 58 0.00 13.34 7.14
C VAL A 58 -0.75 13.37 5.81
N PHE A 59 -0.03 13.54 4.71
CA PHE A 59 -0.58 13.43 3.36
C PHE A 59 -1.24 12.05 3.16
N GLY A 60 -0.52 10.97 3.46
CA GLY A 60 -1.03 9.61 3.31
C GLY A 60 -2.24 9.32 4.21
N HIS A 61 -2.23 9.83 5.44
CA HIS A 61 -3.38 9.74 6.35
C HIS A 61 -4.63 10.43 5.77
N ASN A 62 -4.50 11.64 5.27
CA ASN A 62 -5.61 12.39 4.68
C ASN A 62 -6.14 11.74 3.41
N ALA A 63 -5.28 11.19 2.57
CA ALA A 63 -5.68 10.43 1.39
C ALA A 63 -6.51 9.19 1.77
N ALA A 64 -6.05 8.41 2.76
CA ALA A 64 -6.79 7.26 3.27
C ALA A 64 -8.13 7.67 3.91
N LEU A 65 -8.15 8.76 4.68
CA LEU A 65 -9.36 9.32 5.26
C LEU A 65 -10.40 9.71 4.18
N ALA A 66 -9.97 10.38 3.12
CA ALA A 66 -10.85 10.73 2.00
C ALA A 66 -11.48 9.48 1.35
N CYS A 67 -10.69 8.41 1.17
CA CYS A 67 -11.20 7.14 0.66
C CYS A 67 -12.25 6.52 1.61
N HIS A 68 -12.01 6.55 2.93
CA HIS A 68 -12.99 6.09 3.91
C HIS A 68 -14.27 6.93 3.90
N MET A 69 -14.16 8.25 3.78
CA MET A 69 -15.31 9.15 3.65
C MET A 69 -16.11 8.88 2.37
N ALA A 70 -15.45 8.62 1.24
CA ALA A 70 -16.12 8.24 0.00
C ALA A 70 -16.91 6.93 0.15
N ASN A 71 -16.32 5.93 0.81
CA ASN A 71 -16.99 4.67 1.11
C ASN A 71 -18.20 4.88 2.04
N GLU A 72 -18.04 5.65 3.12
CA GLU A 72 -19.15 5.97 4.04
C GLU A 72 -20.27 6.71 3.31
N SER A 73 -19.95 7.70 2.48
CA SER A 73 -20.91 8.45 1.67
C SER A 73 -21.71 7.52 0.74
N TYR A 74 -21.02 6.59 0.08
CA TYR A 74 -21.64 5.59 -0.78
C TYR A 74 -22.66 4.73 -0.02
N PHE A 75 -22.28 4.18 1.15
CA PHE A 75 -23.17 3.30 1.92
C PHE A 75 -24.33 4.05 2.58
N ARG A 76 -24.10 5.27 3.07
CA ARG A 76 -25.13 6.11 3.70
C ARG A 76 -26.04 6.82 2.69
N LYS A 77 -25.67 6.80 1.41
CA LYS A 77 -26.37 7.49 0.31
C LYS A 77 -26.53 8.99 0.57
N GLY A 78 -25.49 9.61 1.12
CA GLY A 78 -25.51 11.01 1.53
C GLY A 78 -24.12 11.59 1.71
N THR A 79 -24.04 12.91 1.86
CA THR A 79 -22.78 13.60 2.15
C THR A 79 -22.34 13.28 3.57
N VAL A 80 -21.03 13.07 3.75
CA VAL A 80 -20.39 12.90 5.07
C VAL A 80 -19.33 13.97 5.30
N SER A 81 -18.99 14.20 6.55
CA SER A 81 -17.98 15.16 7.00
C SER A 81 -17.04 14.54 8.03
N TRP A 82 -15.80 15.02 8.07
CA TRP A 82 -14.82 14.65 9.08
C TRP A 82 -14.89 15.60 10.26
N ASP A 83 -15.03 15.05 11.47
CA ASP A 83 -14.84 15.79 12.71
C ASP A 83 -13.42 15.57 13.24
N ASP A 84 -12.60 16.62 13.16
CA ASP A 84 -11.20 16.54 13.58
C ASP A 84 -11.02 16.47 15.10
N ALA A 85 -12.00 16.92 15.89
CA ALA A 85 -11.92 16.87 17.35
C ALA A 85 -12.16 15.44 17.86
N SER A 86 -13.17 14.77 17.32
CA SER A 86 -13.51 13.38 17.69
C SER A 86 -12.79 12.33 16.87
N LYS A 87 -12.17 12.72 15.74
CA LYS A 87 -11.56 11.83 14.75
C LYS A 87 -12.57 10.82 14.19
N THR A 88 -13.79 11.29 13.87
CA THR A 88 -14.87 10.45 13.33
C THR A 88 -15.48 11.01 12.06
N ILE A 89 -16.07 10.12 11.25
CA ILE A 89 -16.88 10.49 10.07
C ILE A 89 -18.34 10.57 10.50
N SER A 90 -19.00 11.69 10.21
CA SER A 90 -20.40 11.95 10.56
C SER A 90 -21.21 12.45 9.36
N GLY A 91 -22.53 12.30 9.42
CA GLY A 91 -23.45 12.53 8.30
C GLY A 91 -24.41 11.38 8.10
#